data_AF-A0A327PQ33-F1
#
_entry.id   AF-A0A327PQ33-F1
#
_cell.length_a   1.000
_cell.length_b   1.000
_cell.length_c   1.000
_cell.angle_alpha   90.00
_cell.angle_beta   90.00
_cell.angle_gamma   90.00
#
_symmetry.space_group_name_H-M   'P 1'
#
loop_
_entity.id
_entity.type
_entity.pdbx_description
1 polymer ?
#
loop_
_entity_poly.entity_id
_entity_poly.type
_entity_poly.pdbx_seq_one_letter_code
_entity_poly.pdbx_strand_id
1 'polypeptide(L)'
;MKLNNDVVTDLDLLVKELVSNNSDVGSVEDMKAVLFPDKPDAYLIAMFHHLNDHRPRLLFPKPDPTPEVFWASDYLPAFYFEGGFTAIFENQEKERLEIKEKKSLELEKLTYDVRNSRRIYRTYWWTFFFALVSFVYVVIRLLAWLLNLEGIE
;
A
#
# COMPACT_ATOMS: atom_id res chain seq x y z
N MET A 1 1.64 2.59 -13.12
CA MET A 1 0.18 2.28 -13.14
C MET A 1 -0.06 0.93 -12.45
N LYS A 2 -1.25 0.63 -11.88
CA LYS A 2 -1.52 -0.71 -11.31
C LYS A 2 -1.98 -1.67 -12.41
N LEU A 3 -1.53 -2.91 -12.36
CA LEU A 3 -1.86 -3.94 -13.35
C LEU A 3 -3.06 -4.76 -12.87
N ASN A 4 -3.96 -5.09 -13.80
CA ASN A 4 -5.06 -6.03 -13.56
C ASN A 4 -4.70 -7.38 -14.18
N ASN A 5 -5.24 -8.48 -13.64
CA ASN A 5 -4.91 -9.84 -14.10
C ASN A 5 -5.11 -10.07 -15.61
N ASP A 6 -6.22 -9.56 -16.17
CA ASP A 6 -6.50 -9.69 -17.60
C ASP A 6 -5.48 -8.90 -18.45
N VAL A 7 -5.09 -7.72 -17.97
CA VAL A 7 -4.08 -6.87 -18.63
C VAL A 7 -2.70 -7.50 -18.56
N VAL A 8 -2.37 -8.17 -17.45
CA VAL A 8 -1.10 -8.89 -17.28
C VAL A 8 -0.99 -10.04 -18.27
N THR A 9 -2.06 -10.82 -18.41
CA THR A 9 -2.12 -11.96 -19.33
C THR A 9 -1.92 -11.47 -20.77
N ASP A 10 -2.64 -10.42 -21.16
CA ASP A 10 -2.53 -9.84 -22.50
C ASP A 10 -1.13 -9.22 -22.73
N LEU A 11 -0.53 -8.58 -21.72
CA LEU A 11 0.82 -8.03 -21.80
C LEU A 11 1.90 -9.12 -21.92
N ASP A 12 1.79 -10.22 -21.19
CA ASP A 12 2.74 -11.34 -21.30
C ASP A 12 2.61 -12.06 -22.64
N LEU A 13 1.40 -12.14 -23.20
CA LEU A 13 1.15 -12.69 -24.54
C LEU A 13 1.79 -11.80 -25.61
N LEU A 14 1.65 -10.49 -25.47
CA LEU A 14 2.33 -9.51 -26.32
C LEU A 14 3.86 -9.61 -26.23
N VAL A 15 4.42 -9.67 -25.02
CA VAL A 15 5.87 -9.83 -24.82
C VAL A 15 6.37 -11.14 -25.43
N LYS A 16 5.62 -12.24 -25.27
CA LYS A 16 5.97 -13.53 -25.85
C LYS A 16 6.02 -13.47 -27.38
N GLU A 17 5.05 -12.82 -28.01
CA GLU A 17 5.02 -12.66 -29.46
C GLU A 17 6.19 -11.80 -29.95
N LEU A 18 6.48 -10.71 -29.25
CA LEU A 18 7.61 -9.82 -29.55
C LEU A 18 8.98 -10.49 -29.41
N VAL A 19 9.12 -11.44 -28.47
CA VAL A 19 10.36 -12.22 -28.31
C VAL A 19 10.50 -13.30 -29.39
N SER A 20 9.42 -13.61 -30.14
CA SER A 20 9.48 -14.58 -31.22
C SER A 20 10.27 -14.04 -32.43
N ASN A 21 11.04 -14.91 -33.09
CA ASN A 21 11.96 -14.51 -34.18
C ASN A 21 11.29 -13.92 -35.44
N ASN A 22 9.95 -13.99 -35.55
CA ASN A 22 9.15 -13.51 -36.70
C ASN A 22 8.02 -12.58 -36.25
N SER A 23 8.24 -11.78 -35.20
CA SER A 23 7.20 -10.88 -34.69
C SER A 23 6.80 -9.81 -35.73
N ASP A 24 5.54 -9.84 -36.16
CA ASP A 24 4.94 -8.77 -36.98
C ASP A 24 4.21 -7.71 -36.12
N VAL A 25 4.26 -7.82 -34.79
CA VAL A 25 3.48 -6.98 -33.88
C VAL A 25 4.28 -5.75 -33.44
N GLY A 26 4.36 -4.73 -34.30
CA GLY A 26 5.13 -3.49 -34.04
C GLY A 26 4.28 -2.25 -33.68
N SER A 27 2.97 -2.30 -33.96
CA SER A 27 2.05 -1.16 -33.83
C SER A 27 0.71 -1.55 -33.19
N VAL A 28 -0.12 -0.55 -32.90
CA VAL A 28 -1.50 -0.77 -32.40
C VAL A 28 -2.32 -1.50 -33.46
N GLU A 29 -2.12 -1.15 -34.73
CA GLU A 29 -2.77 -1.76 -35.88
C GLU A 29 -2.42 -3.24 -36.01
N ASP A 30 -1.13 -3.59 -35.83
CA ASP A 30 -0.67 -4.98 -35.88
C ASP A 30 -1.19 -5.79 -34.68
N MET A 31 -1.16 -5.20 -33.48
CA MET A 31 -1.73 -5.82 -32.28
C MET A 31 -3.21 -6.15 -32.47
N LYS A 32 -3.95 -5.23 -33.08
CA LYS A 32 -5.37 -5.42 -33.37
C LYS A 32 -5.59 -6.49 -34.44
N ALA A 33 -4.76 -6.53 -35.47
CA ALA A 33 -4.89 -7.50 -36.55
C ALA A 33 -4.51 -8.93 -36.13
N VAL A 34 -3.48 -9.08 -35.29
CA VAL A 34 -2.83 -10.37 -35.01
C VAL A 34 -3.22 -10.95 -33.65
N LEU A 35 -3.19 -10.14 -32.59
CA LEU A 35 -3.31 -10.64 -31.21
C LEU A 35 -4.65 -10.34 -30.54
N PHE A 36 -5.21 -9.16 -30.79
CA PHE A 36 -6.32 -8.61 -30.01
C PHE A 36 -7.41 -7.96 -30.90
N PRO A 37 -8.04 -8.70 -31.82
CA PRO A 37 -9.03 -8.16 -32.76
C PRO A 37 -10.28 -7.60 -32.08
N ASP A 38 -10.64 -8.17 -30.93
CA ASP A 38 -11.85 -7.81 -30.21
C ASP A 38 -11.66 -6.64 -29.22
N LYS A 39 -10.42 -6.12 -29.07
CA LYS A 39 -10.10 -5.06 -28.10
C LYS A 39 -10.15 -3.67 -28.77
N PRO A 40 -10.60 -2.63 -28.05
CA PRO A 40 -10.63 -1.28 -28.57
C PRO A 40 -9.22 -0.66 -28.63
N ASP A 41 -8.98 0.26 -29.56
CA ASP A 41 -7.66 0.89 -29.77
C ASP A 41 -7.14 1.58 -28.50
N ALA A 42 -8.02 2.18 -27.72
CA ALA A 42 -7.67 2.79 -26.43
C ALA A 42 -7.07 1.79 -25.44
N TYR A 43 -7.52 0.53 -25.47
CA TYR A 43 -6.96 -0.53 -24.64
C TYR A 43 -5.55 -0.91 -25.10
N LEU A 44 -5.34 -1.04 -26.41
CA LEU A 44 -4.04 -1.37 -27.00
C LEU A 44 -3.02 -0.26 -26.75
N ILE A 45 -3.43 1.01 -26.87
CA ILE A 45 -2.60 2.17 -26.49
C ILE A 45 -2.25 2.12 -25.00
N ALA A 46 -3.20 1.78 -24.13
CA ALA A 46 -2.92 1.62 -22.69
C ALA A 46 -1.91 0.48 -22.42
N MET A 47 -1.94 -0.60 -23.20
CA MET A 47 -0.92 -1.66 -23.11
C MET A 47 0.48 -1.12 -23.47
N PHE A 48 0.61 -0.29 -24.51
CA PHE A 48 1.89 0.38 -24.81
C PHE A 48 2.36 1.27 -23.66
N HIS A 49 1.45 2.00 -23.01
CA HIS A 49 1.81 2.78 -21.82
C HIS A 49 2.28 1.89 -20.66
N HIS A 50 1.63 0.75 -20.43
CA HIS A 50 2.07 -0.22 -19.42
C HIS A 50 3.45 -0.81 -19.76
N LEU A 51 3.69 -1.18 -21.02
CA LEU A 51 5.01 -1.59 -21.48
C LEU A 51 6.05 -0.50 -21.20
N ASN A 52 5.73 0.75 -21.52
CA ASN A 52 6.57 1.92 -21.36
C ASN A 52 6.86 2.30 -19.89
N ASP A 53 5.91 2.07 -18.99
CA ASP A 53 6.03 2.34 -17.56
C ASP A 53 6.83 1.26 -16.82
N HIS A 54 6.71 0.01 -17.27
CA HIS A 54 7.31 -1.17 -16.63
C HIS A 54 8.55 -1.69 -17.36
N ARG A 55 9.09 -0.91 -18.30
CA ARG A 55 10.34 -1.20 -19.03
C ARG A 55 11.46 -1.60 -18.06
N PRO A 56 12.20 -2.69 -18.32
CA PRO A 56 13.46 -2.94 -17.65
C PRO A 56 14.35 -1.71 -17.85
N ARG A 57 14.77 -1.06 -16.77
CA ARG A 57 15.70 0.06 -16.86
C ARG A 57 17.03 -0.48 -17.38
N LEU A 58 17.42 -0.06 -18.59
CA LEU A 58 18.73 -0.37 -19.16
C LEU A 58 19.81 -0.03 -18.12
N LEU A 59 20.65 -1.01 -17.75
CA LEU A 59 21.81 -0.78 -16.88
C LEU A 59 22.78 0.26 -17.45
N PHE A 60 22.71 0.49 -18.77
CA PHE A 60 23.42 1.55 -19.47
C PHE A 60 22.44 2.30 -20.39
N PRO A 61 21.77 3.37 -19.91
CA PRO A 61 20.89 4.13 -20.77
C PRO A 61 21.74 4.81 -21.85
N LYS A 62 21.45 4.51 -23.13
CA LYS A 62 21.74 5.51 -24.16
C LYS A 62 20.92 6.77 -23.81
N PRO A 63 21.46 7.99 -24.03
CA PRO A 63 20.90 9.22 -23.48
C PRO A 63 19.42 9.47 -23.81
N ASP A 64 18.91 8.92 -24.91
CA ASP A 64 17.51 8.96 -25.29
C ASP A 64 17.10 7.63 -25.93
N PRO A 65 16.39 6.73 -25.22
CA PRO A 65 15.90 5.50 -25.82
C PRO A 65 14.73 5.83 -26.76
N THR A 66 14.98 5.77 -28.07
CA THR A 66 13.90 5.74 -29.06
C THR A 66 13.09 4.45 -28.90
N PRO A 67 11.79 4.42 -29.27
CA PRO A 67 10.99 3.20 -29.22
C PRO A 67 11.72 2.01 -29.84
N GLU A 68 12.26 2.17 -31.05
CA GLU A 68 13.04 1.17 -31.78
C GLU A 68 14.21 0.55 -30.99
N VAL A 69 14.91 1.34 -30.16
CA VAL A 69 16.04 0.85 -29.34
C VAL A 69 15.56 0.03 -28.14
N PHE A 70 14.35 0.29 -27.64
CA PHE A 70 13.72 -0.54 -26.62
C PHE A 70 13.35 -1.93 -27.16
N TRP A 71 12.78 -1.97 -28.37
CA TRP A 71 12.31 -3.19 -29.03
C TRP A 71 13.44 -4.09 -29.57
N ALA A 72 14.60 -3.52 -29.94
CA ALA A 72 15.71 -4.24 -30.56
C ALA A 72 16.76 -4.80 -29.58
N SER A 73 16.50 -4.77 -28.27
CA SER A 73 17.53 -5.01 -27.26
C SER A 73 17.39 -6.37 -26.56
N ASP A 74 18.51 -7.02 -26.24
CA ASP A 74 18.62 -8.32 -25.53
C ASP A 74 17.90 -8.39 -24.15
N TYR A 75 17.28 -7.28 -23.72
CA TYR A 75 16.62 -7.14 -22.43
C TYR A 75 15.17 -7.62 -22.43
N LEU A 76 14.47 -7.58 -23.57
CA LEU A 76 13.09 -8.06 -23.64
C LEU A 76 13.00 -9.58 -23.40
N PRO A 77 13.89 -10.42 -23.99
CA PRO A 77 13.98 -11.82 -23.63
C PRO A 77 14.31 -12.03 -22.15
N ALA A 78 15.26 -11.28 -21.58
CA ALA A 78 15.63 -11.39 -20.17
C ALA A 78 14.44 -11.07 -19.24
N PHE A 79 13.71 -9.97 -19.52
CA PHE A 79 12.49 -9.60 -18.81
C PHE A 79 11.42 -10.69 -18.86
N TYR A 80 11.22 -11.29 -20.03
CA TYR A 80 10.31 -12.42 -20.19
C TYR A 80 10.72 -13.62 -19.33
N PHE A 81 12.01 -14.00 -19.35
CA PHE A 81 12.53 -15.12 -18.56
C PHE A 81 12.51 -14.86 -17.05
N GLU A 82 12.58 -13.61 -16.61
CA GLU A 82 12.42 -13.21 -15.21
C GLU A 82 10.96 -13.25 -14.72
N GLY A 83 10.01 -13.63 -15.58
CA GLY A 83 8.59 -13.80 -15.24
C GLY A 83 7.68 -12.65 -15.70
N GLY A 84 8.21 -11.69 -16.47
CA GLY A 84 7.44 -10.68 -17.18
C GLY A 84 6.50 -9.84 -16.31
N PHE A 85 5.31 -9.53 -16.84
CA PHE A 85 4.29 -8.77 -16.13
C PHE A 85 3.62 -9.59 -15.03
N THR A 86 3.58 -10.91 -15.14
CA THR A 86 3.10 -11.81 -14.08
C THR A 86 3.88 -11.59 -12.79
N ALA A 87 5.22 -11.58 -12.83
CA ALA A 87 6.04 -11.32 -11.65
C ALA A 87 5.80 -9.93 -11.03
N ILE A 88 5.56 -8.91 -11.86
CA ILE A 88 5.19 -7.57 -11.38
C ILE A 88 3.83 -7.61 -10.66
N PHE A 89 2.85 -8.30 -11.23
CA PHE A 89 1.52 -8.43 -10.65
C PHE A 89 1.53 -9.19 -9.32
N GLU A 90 2.27 -10.30 -9.24
CA GLU A 90 2.43 -11.06 -8.00
C GLU A 90 3.02 -10.21 -6.87
N ASN A 91 4.03 -9.38 -7.18
CA ASN A 91 4.59 -8.43 -6.23
C ASN A 91 3.55 -7.39 -5.78
N GLN A 92 2.75 -6.85 -6.69
CA GLN A 92 1.67 -5.90 -6.35
C GLN A 92 0.61 -6.52 -5.45
N GLU A 93 0.20 -7.77 -5.71
CA GLU A 93 -0.75 -8.49 -4.86
C GLU A 93 -0.15 -8.81 -3.48
N LYS A 94 1.13 -9.19 -3.42
CA LYS A 94 1.82 -9.39 -2.15
C LYS A 94 1.86 -8.11 -1.30
N GLU A 95 2.26 -6.98 -1.89
CA GLU A 95 2.23 -5.68 -1.21
C GLU A 95 0.82 -5.32 -0.73
N ARG A 96 -0.20 -5.58 -1.56
CA ARG A 96 -1.60 -5.33 -1.21
C ARG A 96 -2.03 -6.15 0.00
N LEU A 97 -1.65 -7.43 0.05
CA LEU A 97 -1.94 -8.32 1.17
C LEU A 97 -1.23 -7.85 2.44
N GLU A 98 0.05 -7.49 2.37
CA GLU A 98 0.81 -6.97 3.51
C GLU A 98 0.20 -5.67 4.06
N ILE A 99 -0.23 -4.76 3.19
CA ILE A 99 -0.92 -3.52 3.61
C ILE A 99 -2.25 -3.84 4.28
N LYS A 100 -3.01 -4.81 3.76
CA LYS A 100 -4.29 -5.22 4.34
C LYS A 100 -4.08 -5.84 5.73
N GLU A 101 -3.06 -6.67 5.88
CA GLU A 101 -2.68 -7.27 7.15
C GLU A 101 -2.25 -6.20 8.18
N LYS A 102 -1.37 -5.28 7.79
CA LYS A 102 -0.98 -4.13 8.63
C LYS A 102 -2.19 -3.34 9.12
N LYS A 103 -3.12 -3.01 8.22
CA LYS A 103 -4.36 -2.31 8.59
C LYS A 103 -5.22 -3.10 9.57
N SER A 104 -5.33 -4.43 9.40
CA SER A 104 -6.08 -5.26 10.35
C SER A 104 -5.44 -5.27 11.74
N LEU A 105 -4.11 -5.39 11.80
CA LEU A 105 -3.37 -5.36 13.07
C LEU A 105 -3.47 -3.98 13.76
N GLU A 106 -3.44 -2.89 12.99
CA GLU A 106 -3.65 -1.54 13.52
C GLU A 106 -5.05 -1.36 14.10
N LEU A 107 -6.09 -1.86 13.42
CA LEU A 107 -7.46 -1.83 13.93
C LEU A 107 -7.63 -2.67 15.20
N GLU A 108 -6.98 -3.83 15.26
CA GLU A 108 -6.99 -4.68 16.46
C GLU A 108 -6.29 -3.99 17.62
N LYS A 109 -5.12 -3.37 17.39
CA LYS A 109 -4.41 -2.55 18.38
C LYS A 109 -5.27 -1.40 18.87
N LEU A 110 -5.89 -0.64 17.98
CA LEU A 110 -6.78 0.47 18.35
C LEU A 110 -7.96 -0.01 19.19
N THR A 111 -8.54 -1.16 18.83
CA THR A 111 -9.64 -1.77 19.59
C THR A 111 -9.19 -2.17 21.00
N TYR A 112 -7.98 -2.72 21.12
CA TYR A 112 -7.37 -3.03 22.41
C TYR A 112 -7.11 -1.77 23.23
N ASP A 113 -6.54 -0.73 22.63
CA ASP A 113 -6.24 0.55 23.29
C ASP A 113 -7.52 1.26 23.77
N VAL A 114 -8.60 1.21 22.98
CA VAL A 114 -9.92 1.74 23.38
C VAL A 114 -10.49 0.95 24.56
N ARG A 115 -10.40 -0.39 24.51
CA ARG A 115 -10.85 -1.25 25.61
C ARG A 115 -10.05 -0.99 26.89
N ASN A 116 -8.74 -0.84 26.78
CA ASN A 116 -7.86 -0.53 27.89
C ASN A 116 -8.14 0.87 28.47
N SER A 117 -8.28 1.88 27.59
CA SER A 117 -8.64 3.24 27.99
C SER A 117 -9.98 3.29 28.72
N ARG A 118 -10.98 2.51 28.28
CA ARG A 118 -12.27 2.39 28.99
C ARG A 118 -12.11 1.79 30.39
N ARG A 119 -11.25 0.79 30.55
CA ARG A 119 -10.95 0.19 31.87
C ARG A 119 -10.23 1.17 32.79
N ILE A 120 -9.24 1.89 32.26
CA ILE A 120 -8.51 2.93 33.00
C ILE A 120 -9.46 4.03 33.44
N TYR A 121 -10.30 4.54 32.52
CA TYR A 121 -11.30 5.58 32.84
C TYR A 121 -12.24 5.16 33.97
N ARG A 122 -12.74 3.92 33.94
CA ARG A 122 -13.61 3.39 35.01
C ARG A 122 -12.90 3.31 36.37
N THR A 123 -11.61 2.99 36.36
CA THR A 123 -10.80 2.87 37.60
C THR A 123 -10.37 4.25 38.12
N TYR A 124 -10.07 5.18 37.21
CA TYR A 124 -9.66 6.55 37.51
C TYR A 124 -10.69 7.29 38.36
N TRP A 125 -11.98 7.11 38.09
CA TRP A 125 -13.05 7.72 38.89
C TRP A 125 -13.02 7.31 40.36
N TRP A 126 -12.68 6.04 40.64
CA TRP A 126 -12.55 5.57 42.02
C TRP A 126 -11.34 6.17 42.71
N THR A 127 -10.18 6.16 42.05
CA THR A 127 -8.96 6.77 42.62
C THR A 127 -9.12 8.26 42.85
N PHE A 128 -9.78 8.96 41.92
CA PHE A 128 -10.10 10.38 42.04
C PHE A 128 -11.04 10.65 43.22
N PHE A 129 -12.09 9.84 43.39
CA PHE A 129 -13.02 9.97 44.49
C PHE A 129 -12.34 9.75 45.85
N PHE A 130 -11.52 8.70 45.99
CA PHE A 130 -10.77 8.45 47.24
C PHE A 130 -9.80 9.59 47.56
N ALA A 131 -9.10 10.12 46.56
CA ALA A 131 -8.23 11.28 46.72
C ALA A 131 -9.03 12.51 47.18
N LEU A 132 -10.20 12.76 46.58
CA LEU A 132 -11.07 13.88 46.94
C LEU A 132 -11.58 13.76 48.38
N VAL A 133 -12.05 12.57 48.79
CA VAL A 133 -12.51 12.32 50.17
C VAL A 133 -11.38 12.53 51.16
N SER A 134 -10.18 12.01 50.87
CA SER A 134 -9.00 12.22 51.72
C SER A 134 -8.62 13.70 51.82
N PHE A 135 -8.72 14.44 50.72
CA PHE A 135 -8.44 15.88 50.71
C PHE A 135 -9.44 16.65 51.58
N VAL A 136 -10.75 16.39 51.42
CA VAL A 136 -11.80 17.03 52.22
C VAL A 136 -11.62 16.72 53.71
N TYR A 137 -11.29 15.47 54.06
CA TYR A 137 -11.02 15.07 55.44
C TYR A 137 -9.88 15.88 56.06
N VAL A 138 -8.77 16.05 55.34
CA VAL A 138 -7.62 16.84 55.80
C VAL A 138 -8.00 18.31 56.00
N VAL A 139 -8.75 18.90 55.07
CA VAL A 139 -9.22 20.30 55.19
C VAL A 139 -10.13 20.50 56.40
N ILE A 140 -11.10 19.61 56.63
CA ILE A 140 -12.00 19.69 57.78
C ILE A 140 -11.19 19.60 59.08
N ARG A 141 -10.25 18.66 59.18
CA ARG A 141 -9.41 18.49 60.37
C ARG A 141 -8.56 19.73 60.63
N LEU A 142 -8.02 20.35 59.58
CA LEU A 142 -7.20 21.55 59.69
C LEU A 142 -8.04 22.75 60.13
N LEU A 143 -9.25 22.93 59.59
CA LEU A 143 -10.19 23.96 60.02
C LEU A 143 -10.64 23.78 61.47
N ALA A 144 -10.96 22.55 61.88
CA ALA A 144 -11.34 22.26 63.27
C ALA A 144 -10.19 22.52 64.25
N TRP A 145 -8.95 22.22 63.85
CA TRP A 145 -7.76 22.56 64.64
C TRP A 145 -7.58 24.07 64.76
N LEU A 146 -7.75 24.82 63.67
CA LEU A 146 -7.58 26.27 63.63
C LEU A 146 -8.65 26.99 64.47
N LEU A 147 -9.91 26.55 64.39
CA LEU A 147 -11.01 27.09 65.21
C LEU A 147 -10.87 26.75 66.70
N ASN A 148 -10.33 25.57 67.05
CA ASN A 148 -10.04 25.23 68.45
C ASN A 148 -8.88 26.06 69.03
N LEU A 149 -7.97 26.55 68.20
CA LEU A 149 -6.90 27.45 68.62
C LEU A 149 -7.42 28.86 68.93
N GLU A 150 -8.39 29.35 68.15
CA GLU A 150 -9.04 30.65 68.39
C GLU A 150 -9.99 30.64 69.59
N GLY A 151 -10.45 29.48 70.06
CA GLY A 151 -11.35 29.34 71.21
C GLY A 151 -10.68 29.22 72.59
N ILE A 152 -9.34 29.32 72.66
CA ILE A 152 -8.54 29.22 73.90
C ILE A 152 -8.00 30.60 74.35
N GLU A 153 -8.40 31.70 73.71
CA GLU A 153 -8.13 33.06 74.20
C GLU A 153 -9.19 33.60 75.16
#